data_AF-A0A8S3RAN6-F1
#
_entry.id   AF-A0A8S3RAN6-F1
#
_cell.length_a   1.000
_cell.length_b   1.000
_cell.length_c   1.000
_cell.angle_alpha   90.00
_cell.angle_beta   90.00
_cell.angle_gamma   90.00
#
_symmetry.space_group_name_H-M   'P 1'
#
loop_
_entity.id
_entity.type
_entity.pdbx_description
1 polymer ?
#
loop_
_entity_poly.entity_id
_entity_poly.type
_entity_poly.pdbx_seq_one_letter_code
_entity_poly.pdbx_strand_id
1 'polypeptide(L)'
;MSLHRMPHNLGWTKLLVKMSVGIMVACSLLYMTRSQILHYEGRNNRQKTDFSVKSRLRQLYKERTPSNIPLDFTFIDNNWKLSKLCKPYKMFMNKSDFPLIRYTSDAGSVKIFTHSLDDGISSIINRTGAFEGKTINRILYELRLDPHLNLIDIGTNIGQHSIAAALIGRDSIAIDAAKSNIEHVCASADYLNIGSRITLIHNILSDAHGQREFRYSASNSDFGSIHVDSDGIWDKMKKQYDGYFSNNTVKQNSVTLDDLLNLPQIHKFKKVFVKLDVEGHEHRVLLGGKEFFKRLDVHGIIMEWAWHVKRQSADIIKSFMTEWKFKPFKISETNEFDLSAIHSDQWPQDVLWLPLKYLKF
;
A
#
# COMPACT_ATOMS: atom_id res chain seq x y z
N MET A 1 -50.72 4.47 78.50
CA MET A 1 -49.45 3.74 78.25
C MET A 1 -48.64 4.51 77.22
N SER A 2 -47.46 4.98 77.65
CA SER A 2 -46.23 5.23 76.89
C SER A 2 -46.29 5.92 75.50
N LEU A 3 -45.98 7.22 75.49
CA LEU A 3 -45.26 7.91 74.40
C LEU A 3 -43.87 7.28 74.19
N HIS A 4 -43.44 7.04 72.95
CA HIS A 4 -42.01 6.98 72.60
C HIS A 4 -41.72 7.48 71.17
N ARG A 5 -40.51 8.03 71.03
CA ARG A 5 -39.98 9.02 70.07
C ARG A 5 -39.52 8.44 68.72
N MET A 6 -39.41 9.36 67.74
CA MET A 6 -38.71 9.23 66.44
C MET A 6 -37.21 8.85 66.55
N PRO A 7 -36.58 8.52 65.41
CA PRO A 7 -35.45 9.35 64.99
C PRO A 7 -35.47 9.81 63.51
N HIS A 8 -34.98 11.04 63.32
CA HIS A 8 -34.58 11.70 62.07
C HIS A 8 -33.22 11.19 61.57
N ASN A 9 -33.00 11.19 60.24
CA ASN A 9 -31.73 11.52 59.55
C ASN A 9 -32.00 11.59 58.02
N LEU A 10 -32.12 12.78 57.39
CA LEU A 10 -31.08 13.67 56.84
C LEU A 10 -30.11 13.01 55.84
N GLY A 11 -30.37 13.20 54.54
CA GLY A 11 -29.47 12.76 53.46
C GLY A 11 -29.79 13.28 52.06
N TRP A 12 -30.38 14.48 51.89
CA TRP A 12 -30.70 15.03 50.56
C TRP A 12 -30.17 16.45 50.29
N THR A 13 -29.36 17.04 51.17
CA THR A 13 -28.86 18.43 51.04
C THR A 13 -27.43 18.59 50.55
N LYS A 14 -26.73 17.51 50.17
CA LYS A 14 -25.34 17.61 49.63
C LYS A 14 -25.21 17.58 48.11
N LEU A 15 -26.30 17.38 47.35
CA LEU A 15 -26.24 17.33 45.88
C LEU A 15 -26.61 18.66 45.19
N LEU A 16 -27.29 19.59 45.89
CA LEU A 16 -27.76 20.86 45.31
C LEU A 16 -26.84 22.08 45.57
N VAL A 17 -25.77 21.93 46.35
CA VAL A 17 -24.82 23.02 46.66
C VAL A 17 -23.54 22.96 45.80
N LYS A 18 -23.31 21.89 45.03
CA LYS A 18 -22.15 21.79 44.11
C LYS A 18 -22.44 22.20 42.66
N MET A 19 -23.69 22.41 42.26
CA MET A 19 -24.03 22.88 40.90
C MET A 19 -24.18 24.41 40.79
N SER A 20 -24.20 25.16 41.89
CA SER A 20 -24.40 26.62 41.90
C SER A 20 -23.12 27.46 42.03
N VAL A 21 -21.96 26.84 42.25
CA VAL A 21 -20.66 27.55 42.37
C VAL A 21 -19.80 27.47 41.10
N GLY A 22 -20.02 26.49 40.21
CA GLY A 22 -19.30 26.40 38.93
C GLY A 22 -19.81 27.36 37.85
N ILE A 23 -21.09 27.76 37.91
CA ILE A 23 -21.74 28.57 36.88
C ILE A 23 -21.50 30.08 37.10
N MET A 24 -21.09 30.51 38.30
CA MET A 24 -20.78 31.92 38.60
C MET A 24 -19.33 32.35 38.33
N VAL A 25 -18.40 31.42 38.07
CA VAL A 25 -17.04 31.76 37.63
C VAL A 25 -16.96 31.98 36.10
N ALA A 26 -17.99 31.53 35.37
CA ALA A 26 -18.11 31.72 33.92
C ALA A 26 -18.73 33.06 33.48
N CYS A 27 -19.21 33.90 34.42
CA CYS A 27 -19.90 35.16 34.11
C CYS A 27 -19.15 36.45 34.53
N SER A 28 -17.93 36.35 35.07
CA SER A 28 -17.19 37.54 35.56
C SER A 28 -15.91 37.87 34.76
N LEU A 29 -15.67 37.17 33.64
CA LEU A 29 -14.50 37.40 32.76
C LEU A 29 -14.88 37.85 31.34
N LEU A 30 -16.12 38.29 31.16
CA LEU A 30 -16.60 39.03 30.01
C LEU A 30 -17.23 40.33 30.52
N TYR A 31 -16.44 41.40 30.67
CA TYR A 31 -16.84 42.82 30.51
C TYR A 31 -15.72 43.74 31.02
N MET A 32 -14.66 43.94 30.23
CA MET A 32 -14.02 45.25 30.11
C MET A 32 -13.52 45.43 28.68
N THR A 33 -13.68 46.65 28.19
CA THR A 33 -13.93 47.00 26.79
C THR A 33 -12.70 47.39 25.99
N ARG A 34 -12.77 46.99 24.72
CA ARG A 34 -12.07 47.46 23.52
C ARG A 34 -12.08 49.00 23.42
N SER A 35 -11.04 49.74 23.86
CA SER A 35 -10.98 51.19 23.57
C SER A 35 -9.63 51.92 23.70
N GLN A 36 -8.51 51.32 24.12
CA GLN A 36 -7.28 52.13 24.34
C GLN A 36 -5.94 51.51 23.92
N ILE A 37 -5.93 50.54 22.99
CA ILE A 37 -4.70 50.17 22.28
C ILE A 37 -5.00 50.06 20.79
N LEU A 38 -5.23 51.21 20.16
CA LEU A 38 -5.07 51.41 18.72
C LEU A 38 -3.82 52.28 18.50
N HIS A 39 -3.15 51.99 17.39
CA HIS A 39 -2.19 52.86 16.69
C HIS A 39 -0.80 53.05 17.29
N TYR A 40 0.15 52.21 16.85
CA TYR A 40 1.25 52.66 15.98
C TYR A 40 1.96 51.46 15.33
N GLU A 41 2.00 51.45 13.98
CA GLU A 41 2.97 50.76 13.10
C GLU A 41 3.03 49.21 13.11
N GLY A 42 2.99 48.49 11.99
CA GLY A 42 3.05 48.84 10.59
C GLY A 42 2.75 47.60 9.74
N ARG A 43 1.97 47.81 8.69
CA ARG A 43 1.60 46.85 7.65
C ARG A 43 2.82 46.52 6.80
N ASN A 44 3.09 45.23 6.57
CA ASN A 44 3.42 44.60 5.28
C ASN A 44 3.91 43.16 5.49
N ASN A 45 3.61 42.28 4.52
CA ASN A 45 4.05 40.88 4.41
C ASN A 45 3.18 39.77 5.03
N ARG A 46 1.86 39.76 4.77
CA ARG A 46 1.06 38.51 4.77
C ARG A 46 0.17 38.39 3.54
N GLN A 47 0.82 38.19 2.40
CA GLN A 47 0.25 37.61 1.18
C GLN A 47 1.42 37.01 0.39
N LYS A 48 1.91 35.82 0.77
CA LYS A 48 2.92 35.08 -0.02
C LYS A 48 3.26 33.67 0.51
N THR A 49 2.31 32.82 0.88
CA THR A 49 2.64 31.42 1.24
C THR A 49 1.55 30.40 0.89
N ASP A 50 0.84 30.56 -0.24
CA ASP A 50 -0.05 29.50 -0.73
C ASP A 50 -0.03 29.34 -2.26
N PHE A 51 1.12 29.64 -2.87
CA PHE A 51 1.32 29.57 -4.32
C PHE A 51 2.74 29.09 -4.66
N SER A 52 3.10 27.88 -4.22
CA SER A 52 4.46 27.34 -4.48
C SER A 52 4.56 25.83 -4.73
N VAL A 53 3.46 25.06 -4.74
CA VAL A 53 3.53 23.62 -5.08
C VAL A 53 3.08 23.37 -6.53
N LYS A 54 2.01 24.02 -7.00
CA LYS A 54 1.51 23.85 -8.38
C LYS A 54 2.39 24.47 -9.47
N SER A 55 3.12 25.54 -9.17
CA SER A 55 4.02 26.22 -10.13
C SER A 55 5.39 25.54 -10.25
N ARG A 56 5.87 24.89 -9.19
CA ARG A 56 7.14 24.14 -9.19
C ARG A 56 7.05 22.80 -9.92
N LEU A 57 5.88 22.16 -9.86
CA LEU A 57 5.63 20.91 -10.61
C LEU A 57 5.48 21.15 -12.12
N ARG A 58 4.99 22.31 -12.56
CA ARG A 58 4.84 22.61 -14.00
C ARG A 58 6.14 22.99 -14.70
N GLN A 59 7.14 23.48 -13.96
CA GLN A 59 8.42 23.92 -14.54
C GLN A 59 9.46 22.78 -14.68
N LEU A 60 9.16 21.58 -14.17
CA LEU A 60 9.91 20.35 -14.42
C LEU A 60 9.36 19.54 -15.61
N TYR A 61 8.30 20.01 -16.27
CA TYR A 61 7.57 19.29 -17.32
C TYR A 61 7.66 19.93 -18.71
N LYS A 62 8.69 20.73 -18.99
CA LYS A 62 9.01 21.14 -20.35
C LYS A 62 10.33 20.53 -20.80
N GLU A 63 10.22 19.85 -21.94
CA GLU A 63 11.30 19.22 -22.71
C GLU A 63 11.88 17.94 -22.11
N ARG A 64 11.00 16.93 -22.00
CA ARG A 64 11.41 15.58 -22.35
C ARG A 64 10.43 15.04 -23.37
N THR A 65 10.95 14.46 -24.44
CA THR A 65 10.29 13.36 -25.15
C THR A 65 10.52 12.10 -24.32
N PRO A 66 9.46 11.41 -23.89
CA PRO A 66 9.60 10.00 -23.57
C PRO A 66 8.50 9.19 -24.28
N SER A 67 8.66 7.91 -24.56
CA SER A 67 9.74 6.96 -24.21
C SER A 67 9.75 5.86 -25.27
N ASN A 68 10.93 5.42 -25.71
CA ASN A 68 11.09 4.08 -26.26
C ASN A 68 10.90 3.10 -25.09
N ILE A 69 9.69 2.57 -24.87
CA ILE A 69 9.47 1.46 -23.93
C ILE A 69 10.25 0.26 -24.51
N PRO A 70 11.26 -0.31 -23.84
CA PRO A 70 11.02 -1.23 -22.72
C PRO A 70 12.05 -1.02 -21.58
N LEU A 71 11.88 -1.60 -20.39
CA LEU A 71 12.33 -2.95 -20.08
C LEU A 71 11.38 -3.61 -19.06
N ASP A 72 10.49 -4.44 -19.58
CA ASP A 72 9.93 -5.54 -18.84
C ASP A 72 10.92 -6.72 -18.92
N PHE A 73 11.17 -7.37 -17.80
CA PHE A 73 12.10 -8.48 -17.69
C PHE A 73 11.36 -9.79 -17.42
N THR A 74 11.83 -10.85 -18.06
CA THR A 74 11.44 -12.23 -17.77
C THR A 74 12.69 -13.04 -17.48
N PHE A 75 12.65 -13.90 -16.47
CA PHE A 75 13.74 -14.80 -16.15
C PHE A 75 13.69 -16.08 -16.99
N ILE A 76 14.74 -16.30 -17.79
CA ILE A 76 14.90 -17.45 -18.69
C ILE A 76 16.34 -17.96 -18.60
N ASP A 77 16.53 -19.25 -18.32
CA ASP A 77 17.84 -19.91 -18.26
C ASP A 77 18.84 -19.17 -17.34
N ASN A 78 18.42 -18.90 -16.10
CA ASN A 78 19.19 -18.18 -15.08
C ASN A 78 19.57 -16.73 -15.44
N ASN A 79 18.91 -16.13 -16.44
CA ASN A 79 19.20 -14.77 -16.89
C ASN A 79 17.93 -13.96 -17.15
N TRP A 80 17.99 -12.67 -16.82
CA TRP A 80 16.93 -11.71 -17.12
C TRP A 80 16.98 -11.28 -18.58
N LYS A 81 15.90 -11.49 -19.32
CA LYS A 81 15.76 -11.06 -20.73
C LYS A 81 14.63 -10.05 -20.86
N LEU A 82 14.84 -9.12 -21.78
CA LEU A 82 13.83 -8.13 -22.14
C LEU A 82 12.65 -8.81 -22.82
N SER A 83 11.49 -8.66 -22.21
CA SER A 83 10.21 -9.10 -22.72
C SER A 83 9.66 -8.07 -23.72
N LYS A 84 8.82 -8.54 -24.66
CA LYS A 84 8.03 -7.68 -25.57
C LYS A 84 6.56 -7.56 -25.12
N LEU A 85 6.27 -7.74 -23.84
CA LEU A 85 4.89 -7.72 -23.33
C LEU A 85 4.29 -6.32 -23.37
N CYS A 86 5.08 -5.28 -23.09
CA CYS A 86 4.62 -3.91 -23.22
C CYS A 86 4.33 -3.55 -24.69
N LYS A 87 3.12 -3.02 -24.93
CA LYS A 87 2.70 -2.41 -26.20
C LYS A 87 2.42 -0.91 -25.98
N PRO A 88 2.53 -0.06 -27.01
CA PRO A 88 2.20 1.36 -26.89
C PRO A 88 0.74 1.57 -26.44
N TYR A 89 0.50 2.53 -25.54
CA TYR A 89 -0.83 2.75 -24.94
C TYR A 89 -1.93 2.98 -25.99
N LYS A 90 -1.57 3.60 -27.12
CA LYS A 90 -2.49 3.88 -28.24
C LYS A 90 -3.19 2.63 -28.78
N MET A 91 -2.58 1.45 -28.63
CA MET A 91 -3.17 0.18 -29.04
C MET A 91 -4.31 -0.29 -28.13
N PHE A 92 -4.41 0.26 -26.93
CA PHE A 92 -5.44 -0.06 -25.94
C PHE A 92 -6.54 1.00 -25.87
N MET A 93 -6.32 2.17 -26.49
CA MET A 93 -7.33 3.21 -26.57
C MET A 93 -8.62 2.66 -27.21
N ASN A 94 -9.75 2.91 -26.55
CA ASN A 94 -11.10 2.47 -26.95
C ASN A 94 -11.37 0.96 -26.85
N LYS A 95 -10.46 0.18 -26.26
CA LYS A 95 -10.76 -1.21 -25.94
C LYS A 95 -11.56 -1.31 -24.66
N SER A 96 -12.62 -2.13 -24.66
CA SER A 96 -13.52 -2.29 -23.51
C SER A 96 -12.85 -3.02 -22.33
N ASP A 97 -11.84 -3.84 -22.60
CA ASP A 97 -11.04 -4.55 -21.60
C ASP A 97 -9.86 -3.73 -21.04
N PHE A 98 -9.64 -2.52 -21.56
CA PHE A 98 -8.65 -1.55 -21.08
C PHE A 98 -9.28 -0.15 -20.88
N PRO A 99 -10.30 -0.01 -20.03
CA PRO A 99 -10.85 1.30 -19.72
C PRO A 99 -9.80 2.22 -19.10
N LEU A 100 -9.81 3.48 -19.53
CA LEU A 100 -8.98 4.55 -18.98
C LEU A 100 -9.77 5.33 -17.93
N ILE A 101 -9.55 5.02 -16.66
CA ILE A 101 -10.33 5.57 -15.53
C ILE A 101 -9.52 6.55 -14.69
N ARG A 102 -10.21 7.35 -13.88
CA ARG A 102 -9.56 8.29 -12.95
C ARG A 102 -8.99 7.53 -11.75
N TYR A 103 -7.70 7.72 -11.51
CA TYR A 103 -7.00 7.28 -10.31
C TYR A 103 -6.55 8.49 -9.48
N THR A 104 -6.74 8.45 -8.16
CA THR A 104 -6.47 9.55 -7.24
C THR A 104 -5.81 9.02 -5.97
N SER A 105 -4.65 9.57 -5.65
CA SER A 105 -3.94 9.34 -4.39
C SER A 105 -3.28 10.63 -3.92
N ASP A 106 -2.52 10.58 -2.82
CA ASP A 106 -1.72 11.73 -2.39
C ASP A 106 -0.65 12.14 -3.42
N ALA A 107 -0.34 11.30 -4.41
CA ALA A 107 0.54 11.66 -5.52
C ALA A 107 -0.13 12.58 -6.54
N GLY A 108 -1.47 12.68 -6.53
CA GLY A 108 -2.28 13.48 -7.44
C GLY A 108 -3.44 12.69 -8.04
N SER A 109 -4.17 13.33 -8.96
CA SER A 109 -5.25 12.71 -9.73
C SER A 109 -4.84 12.60 -11.20
N VAL A 110 -4.79 11.38 -11.73
CA VAL A 110 -4.41 11.05 -13.11
C VAL A 110 -5.41 10.06 -13.71
N LYS A 111 -5.19 9.62 -14.95
CA LYS A 111 -5.91 8.47 -15.50
C LYS A 111 -4.96 7.29 -15.70
N ILE A 112 -5.44 6.09 -15.43
CA ILE A 112 -4.70 4.83 -15.62
C ILE A 112 -5.59 3.83 -16.37
N PHE A 113 -4.95 2.91 -17.08
CA PHE A 113 -5.62 1.76 -17.66
C PHE A 113 -5.85 0.71 -16.58
N THR A 114 -7.06 0.18 -16.53
CA THR A 114 -7.44 -0.92 -15.64
C THR A 114 -8.10 -2.03 -16.44
N HIS A 115 -8.40 -3.16 -15.79
CA HIS A 115 -9.25 -4.19 -16.37
C HIS A 115 -10.68 -3.65 -16.58
N SER A 116 -11.55 -4.51 -17.14
CA SER A 116 -13.00 -4.29 -17.25
C SER A 116 -13.60 -3.65 -16.00
N LEU A 117 -14.61 -2.79 -16.13
CA LEU A 117 -15.31 -2.20 -14.97
C LEU A 117 -16.12 -3.21 -14.14
N ASP A 118 -16.28 -4.43 -14.65
CA ASP A 118 -16.86 -5.55 -13.91
C ASP A 118 -15.86 -6.13 -12.90
N ASP A 119 -14.55 -5.92 -13.10
CA ASP A 119 -13.47 -6.27 -12.17
C ASP A 119 -13.60 -5.47 -10.87
N GLY A 120 -13.54 -6.14 -9.73
CA GLY A 120 -13.84 -5.58 -8.41
C GLY A 120 -12.90 -4.44 -8.06
N ILE A 121 -11.60 -4.61 -8.32
CA ILE A 121 -10.58 -3.60 -8.09
C ILE A 121 -10.79 -2.39 -9.01
N SER A 122 -10.92 -2.64 -10.31
CA SER A 122 -11.14 -1.59 -11.32
C SER A 122 -12.44 -0.82 -11.08
N SER A 123 -13.49 -1.52 -10.66
CA SER A 123 -14.80 -0.99 -10.30
C SER A 123 -14.72 -0.09 -9.06
N ILE A 124 -13.96 -0.49 -8.05
CA ILE A 124 -13.72 0.33 -6.85
C ILE A 124 -12.96 1.60 -7.25
N ILE A 125 -11.87 1.50 -8.00
CA ILE A 125 -11.09 2.67 -8.43
C ILE A 125 -11.95 3.63 -9.25
N ASN A 126 -12.79 3.11 -10.14
CA ASN A 126 -13.66 3.95 -10.94
C ASN A 126 -14.65 4.75 -10.07
N ARG A 127 -15.12 4.17 -8.95
CA ARG A 127 -16.04 4.83 -8.02
C ARG A 127 -15.35 5.77 -7.03
N THR A 128 -14.22 5.35 -6.46
CA THR A 128 -13.59 6.01 -5.30
C THR A 128 -12.30 6.76 -5.65
N GLY A 129 -11.72 6.48 -6.81
CA GLY A 129 -10.42 6.97 -7.26
C GLY A 129 -9.24 6.07 -6.87
N ALA A 130 -9.38 5.13 -5.93
CA ALA A 130 -8.30 4.23 -5.56
C ALA A 130 -8.82 2.95 -4.87
N PHE A 131 -8.12 1.85 -5.09
CA PHE A 131 -8.19 0.65 -4.26
C PHE A 131 -7.04 0.74 -3.24
N GLU A 132 -7.26 0.26 -2.01
CA GLU A 132 -6.24 0.33 -0.92
C GLU A 132 -5.66 1.73 -0.65
N GLY A 133 -6.47 2.79 -0.76
CA GLY A 133 -5.99 4.18 -0.62
C GLY A 133 -5.13 4.44 0.63
N LYS A 134 -5.43 3.79 1.76
CA LYS A 134 -4.63 3.89 2.99
C LYS A 134 -3.21 3.31 2.84
N THR A 135 -3.08 2.17 2.17
CA THR A 135 -1.79 1.51 1.91
C THR A 135 -0.95 2.35 0.95
N ILE A 136 -1.56 2.83 -0.13
CA ILE A 136 -0.92 3.76 -1.08
C ILE A 136 -0.41 5.00 -0.33
N ASN A 137 -1.25 5.65 0.47
CA ASN A 137 -0.87 6.86 1.18
C ASN A 137 0.23 6.61 2.22
N ARG A 138 0.20 5.47 2.92
CA ARG A 138 1.30 5.09 3.81
C ARG A 138 2.62 4.90 3.05
N ILE A 139 2.61 4.21 1.91
CA ILE A 139 3.80 4.05 1.07
C ILE A 139 4.32 5.40 0.60
N LEU A 140 3.45 6.27 0.09
CA LEU A 140 3.82 7.61 -0.36
C LEU A 140 4.38 8.47 0.76
N TYR A 141 3.88 8.33 1.98
CA TYR A 141 4.43 8.99 3.16
C TYR A 141 5.88 8.58 3.41
N GLU A 142 6.17 7.27 3.47
CA GLU A 142 7.54 6.74 3.68
C GLU A 142 8.50 7.19 2.58
N LEU A 143 8.06 7.09 1.32
CA LEU A 143 8.83 7.52 0.15
C LEU A 143 9.11 9.02 0.12
N ARG A 144 8.31 9.85 0.81
CA ARG A 144 8.56 11.29 0.94
C ARG A 144 9.52 11.62 2.07
N LEU A 145 9.50 10.84 3.15
CA LEU A 145 10.42 11.03 4.28
C LEU A 145 11.88 10.76 3.89
N ASP A 146 12.11 9.80 2.99
CA ASP A 146 13.46 9.42 2.58
C ASP A 146 13.65 9.50 1.05
N PRO A 147 14.48 10.43 0.54
CA PRO A 147 14.70 10.58 -0.89
C PRO A 147 15.48 9.45 -1.57
N HIS A 148 16.08 8.55 -0.80
CA HIS A 148 16.81 7.39 -1.30
C HIS A 148 15.99 6.09 -1.23
N LEU A 149 14.79 6.14 -0.65
CA LEU A 149 13.87 5.02 -0.57
C LEU A 149 13.15 4.83 -1.90
N ASN A 150 13.20 3.60 -2.43
CA ASN A 150 12.50 3.19 -3.65
C ASN A 150 11.50 2.07 -3.34
N LEU A 151 10.57 1.82 -4.27
CA LEU A 151 9.50 0.84 -4.05
C LEU A 151 9.81 -0.49 -4.75
N ILE A 152 9.53 -1.59 -4.07
CA ILE A 152 9.36 -2.90 -4.69
C ILE A 152 7.91 -3.33 -4.46
N ASP A 153 7.19 -3.53 -5.54
CA ASP A 153 5.74 -3.75 -5.56
C ASP A 153 5.49 -5.16 -6.11
N ILE A 154 5.35 -6.12 -5.20
CA ILE A 154 5.21 -7.55 -5.50
C ILE A 154 3.74 -7.91 -5.49
N GLY A 155 3.24 -8.42 -6.63
CA GLY A 155 1.81 -8.53 -6.90
C GLY A 155 1.22 -7.17 -7.25
N THR A 156 1.89 -6.47 -8.16
CA THR A 156 1.57 -5.07 -8.50
C THR A 156 0.16 -4.90 -9.07
N ASN A 157 -0.43 -5.98 -9.58
CA ASN A 157 -1.74 -5.98 -10.23
C ASN A 157 -1.75 -4.93 -11.36
N ILE A 158 -2.71 -4.01 -11.37
CA ILE A 158 -2.74 -2.88 -12.33
C ILE A 158 -1.77 -1.72 -12.00
N GLY A 159 -0.88 -1.88 -11.03
CA GLY A 159 0.27 -0.99 -10.80
C GLY A 159 0.02 0.24 -9.95
N GLN A 160 -1.04 0.27 -9.13
CA GLN A 160 -1.43 1.48 -8.39
C GLN A 160 -0.31 2.03 -7.50
N HIS A 161 0.40 1.17 -6.77
CA HIS A 161 1.50 1.58 -5.89
C HIS A 161 2.71 2.08 -6.69
N SER A 162 3.12 1.32 -7.71
CA SER A 162 4.23 1.70 -8.60
C SER A 162 3.99 2.98 -9.39
N ILE A 163 2.78 3.17 -9.91
CA ILE A 163 2.37 4.41 -10.59
C ILE A 163 2.42 5.59 -9.61
N ALA A 164 1.88 5.42 -8.40
CA ALA A 164 1.90 6.47 -7.38
C ALA A 164 3.34 6.88 -6.99
N ALA A 165 4.21 5.89 -6.77
CA ALA A 165 5.63 6.13 -6.48
C ALA A 165 6.32 6.88 -7.64
N ALA A 166 6.09 6.46 -8.88
CA ALA A 166 6.68 7.11 -10.06
C ALA A 166 6.17 8.55 -10.25
N LEU A 167 4.90 8.83 -9.96
CA LEU A 167 4.32 10.19 -10.02
C LEU A 167 4.98 11.17 -9.04
N ILE A 168 5.47 10.70 -7.88
CA ILE A 168 6.25 11.52 -6.95
C ILE A 168 7.76 11.47 -7.22
N GLY A 169 8.17 10.90 -8.35
CA GLY A 169 9.56 10.89 -8.81
C GLY A 169 10.44 9.79 -8.21
N ARG A 170 9.85 8.72 -7.66
CA ARG A 170 10.58 7.53 -7.17
C ARG A 170 10.67 6.47 -8.23
N ASP A 171 11.72 5.65 -8.14
CA ASP A 171 11.82 4.47 -8.99
C ASP A 171 11.13 3.29 -8.29
N SER A 172 10.56 2.39 -9.08
CA SER A 172 9.97 1.16 -8.59
C SER A 172 10.36 -0.06 -9.43
N ILE A 173 10.35 -1.21 -8.77
CA ILE A 173 10.34 -2.51 -9.43
C ILE A 173 8.96 -3.11 -9.15
N ALA A 174 8.21 -3.38 -10.20
CA ALA A 174 6.83 -3.87 -10.16
C ALA A 174 6.79 -5.29 -10.72
N ILE A 175 6.28 -6.24 -9.94
CA ILE A 175 6.33 -7.66 -10.26
C ILE A 175 4.92 -8.22 -10.26
N ASP A 176 4.57 -8.93 -11.34
CA ASP A 176 3.31 -9.68 -11.43
C ASP A 176 3.47 -10.95 -12.27
N ALA A 177 2.65 -11.96 -11.98
CA ALA A 177 2.59 -13.18 -12.78
C ALA A 177 1.58 -13.08 -13.93
N ALA A 178 0.54 -12.24 -13.83
CA ALA A 178 -0.39 -12.07 -14.93
C ALA A 178 0.19 -11.12 -15.96
N LYS A 179 0.29 -11.65 -17.18
CA LYS A 179 0.56 -10.83 -18.34
C LYS A 179 -0.40 -9.65 -18.47
N SER A 180 -1.69 -9.85 -18.20
CA SER A 180 -2.69 -8.78 -18.30
C SER A 180 -2.38 -7.65 -17.31
N ASN A 181 -2.05 -7.96 -16.06
CA ASN A 181 -1.61 -6.98 -15.06
C ASN A 181 -0.42 -6.16 -15.57
N ILE A 182 0.64 -6.84 -16.04
CA ILE A 182 1.82 -6.19 -16.64
C ILE A 182 1.45 -5.28 -17.83
N GLU A 183 0.58 -5.74 -18.74
CA GLU A 183 0.13 -4.93 -19.88
C GLU A 183 -0.59 -3.64 -19.44
N HIS A 184 -1.39 -3.67 -18.36
CA HIS A 184 -2.04 -2.47 -17.80
C HIS A 184 -1.04 -1.49 -17.16
N VAL A 185 -0.05 -2.01 -16.44
CA VAL A 185 1.02 -1.15 -15.90
C VAL A 185 1.82 -0.52 -17.03
N CYS A 186 2.20 -1.30 -18.06
CA CYS A 186 2.88 -0.78 -19.25
C CYS A 186 2.08 0.36 -19.91
N ALA A 187 0.80 0.13 -20.19
CA ALA A 187 -0.06 1.10 -20.87
C ALA A 187 -0.24 2.39 -20.05
N SER A 188 -0.43 2.25 -18.74
CA SER A 188 -0.55 3.39 -17.82
C SER A 188 0.74 4.18 -17.70
N ALA A 189 1.88 3.48 -17.57
CA ALA A 189 3.19 4.11 -17.45
C ALA A 189 3.60 4.85 -18.74
N ASP A 190 3.26 4.30 -19.91
CA ASP A 190 3.46 4.94 -21.21
C ASP A 190 2.57 6.18 -21.36
N TYR A 191 1.27 6.04 -21.10
CA TYR A 191 0.31 7.15 -21.18
C TYR A 191 0.67 8.33 -20.27
N LEU A 192 1.10 8.03 -19.04
CA LEU A 192 1.51 9.02 -18.05
C LEU A 192 2.96 9.48 -18.22
N ASN A 193 3.69 8.86 -19.14
CA ASN A 193 5.05 9.25 -19.45
C ASN A 193 6.03 9.07 -18.27
N ILE A 194 5.83 8.00 -17.52
CA ILE A 194 6.57 7.65 -16.29
C ILE A 194 7.31 6.30 -16.40
N GLY A 195 7.26 5.65 -17.56
CA GLY A 195 7.85 4.32 -17.78
C GLY A 195 9.34 4.20 -17.46
N SER A 196 10.12 5.29 -17.55
CA SER A 196 11.54 5.27 -17.19
C SER A 196 11.81 5.06 -15.69
N ARG A 197 10.78 5.14 -14.84
CA ARG A 197 10.88 4.96 -13.39
C ARG A 197 10.37 3.61 -12.91
N ILE A 198 9.69 2.85 -13.77
CA ILE A 198 9.08 1.58 -13.40
C ILE A 198 9.80 0.48 -14.16
N THR A 199 10.46 -0.42 -13.44
CA THR A 199 10.98 -1.66 -13.99
C THR A 199 9.95 -2.76 -13.80
N LEU A 200 9.51 -3.38 -14.88
CA LEU A 200 8.50 -4.44 -14.83
C LEU A 200 9.17 -5.81 -14.83
N ILE A 201 8.58 -6.73 -14.09
CA ILE A 201 9.01 -8.13 -14.04
C ILE A 201 7.78 -9.01 -14.19
N HIS A 202 7.78 -9.84 -15.23
CA HIS A 202 6.73 -10.82 -15.48
C HIS A 202 7.17 -12.22 -15.05
N ASN A 203 7.13 -12.46 -13.74
CA ASN A 203 7.47 -13.74 -13.11
C ASN A 203 6.66 -13.96 -11.83
N ILE A 204 6.49 -15.22 -11.46
CA ILE A 204 6.03 -15.60 -10.12
C ILE A 204 7.22 -15.49 -9.17
N LEU A 205 7.02 -14.90 -7.99
CA LEU A 205 7.99 -15.02 -6.89
C LEU A 205 7.65 -16.22 -6.00
N SER A 206 8.66 -17.00 -5.60
CA SER A 206 8.53 -18.14 -4.68
C SER A 206 9.82 -18.32 -3.89
N ASP A 207 9.87 -19.39 -3.10
CA ASP A 207 11.03 -19.86 -2.33
C ASP A 207 12.07 -20.65 -3.16
N ALA A 208 11.74 -21.03 -4.39
CA ALA A 208 12.62 -21.79 -5.27
C ALA A 208 12.27 -21.57 -6.74
N HIS A 209 13.26 -21.77 -7.63
CA HIS A 209 13.05 -21.79 -9.07
C HIS A 209 12.24 -23.00 -9.52
N GLY A 210 11.53 -22.85 -10.63
CA GLY A 210 10.84 -23.94 -11.32
C GLY A 210 9.54 -23.49 -11.95
N GLN A 211 8.91 -24.37 -12.73
CA GLN A 211 7.56 -24.10 -13.21
C GLN A 211 6.57 -24.15 -12.04
N ARG A 212 5.74 -23.12 -11.95
CA ARG A 212 4.61 -23.04 -11.05
C ARG A 212 3.35 -22.82 -11.86
N GLU A 213 2.27 -23.35 -11.31
CA GLU A 213 0.93 -23.20 -11.85
C GLU A 213 0.20 -22.16 -11.02
N PHE A 214 -0.49 -21.24 -11.69
CA PHE A 214 -1.40 -20.32 -11.06
C PHE A 214 -2.72 -20.26 -11.80
N ARG A 215 -3.75 -19.75 -11.13
CA ARG A 215 -5.09 -19.57 -11.70
C ARG A 215 -5.55 -18.14 -11.49
N TYR A 216 -6.28 -17.62 -12.47
CA TYR A 216 -7.09 -16.43 -12.28
C TYR A 216 -8.32 -16.78 -11.44
N SER A 217 -8.85 -15.82 -10.70
CA SER A 217 -10.21 -15.91 -10.15
C SER A 217 -11.22 -16.29 -11.25
N ALA A 218 -12.16 -17.19 -10.96
CA ALA A 218 -13.25 -17.55 -11.87
C ALA A 218 -14.33 -16.49 -11.92
N SER A 219 -14.39 -15.61 -10.92
CA SER A 219 -15.32 -14.51 -10.97
C SER A 219 -14.89 -13.55 -12.08
N ASN A 220 -15.82 -13.20 -12.97
CA ASN A 220 -15.64 -12.09 -13.92
C ASN A 220 -15.46 -10.73 -13.22
N SER A 221 -15.32 -10.73 -11.89
CA SER A 221 -15.22 -9.59 -11.02
C SER A 221 -13.91 -9.52 -10.26
N ASP A 222 -12.89 -10.32 -10.61
CA ASP A 222 -11.58 -10.21 -9.96
C ASP A 222 -10.44 -10.73 -10.86
N PHE A 223 -10.31 -10.12 -12.04
CA PHE A 223 -9.27 -10.47 -13.02
C PHE A 223 -7.85 -10.13 -12.54
N GLY A 224 -7.75 -9.29 -11.50
CA GLY A 224 -6.49 -8.87 -10.90
C GLY A 224 -5.84 -9.90 -9.97
N SER A 225 -6.64 -10.79 -9.36
CA SER A 225 -6.17 -11.72 -8.32
C SER A 225 -5.69 -13.04 -8.93
N ILE A 226 -4.44 -13.39 -8.61
CA ILE A 226 -3.79 -14.60 -9.06
C ILE A 226 -3.38 -15.41 -7.85
N HIS A 227 -3.71 -16.69 -7.87
CA HIS A 227 -3.25 -17.58 -6.82
C HIS A 227 -2.35 -18.68 -7.38
N VAL A 228 -1.16 -18.81 -6.78
CA VAL A 228 -0.19 -19.86 -7.08
C VAL A 228 -0.57 -21.14 -6.34
N ASP A 229 -0.54 -22.29 -7.01
CA ASP A 229 -0.67 -23.57 -6.33
C ASP A 229 0.54 -23.83 -5.44
N SER A 230 0.36 -23.63 -4.14
CA SER A 230 1.27 -24.12 -3.13
C SER A 230 0.66 -25.33 -2.41
N ASP A 231 1.40 -26.43 -2.37
CA ASP A 231 1.21 -27.55 -1.44
C ASP A 231 -0.10 -28.34 -1.58
N GLY A 232 -0.73 -28.37 -2.77
CA GLY A 232 -1.98 -29.10 -2.99
C GLY A 232 -3.15 -28.54 -2.17
N ILE A 233 -3.03 -27.29 -1.71
CA ILE A 233 -4.07 -26.56 -1.00
C ILE A 233 -5.32 -26.45 -1.88
N TRP A 234 -5.19 -26.49 -3.21
CA TRP A 234 -6.33 -26.47 -4.13
C TRP A 234 -7.31 -27.61 -3.97
N ASP A 235 -6.85 -28.84 -3.73
CA ASP A 235 -7.77 -29.95 -3.55
C ASP A 235 -8.56 -29.82 -2.23
N LYS A 236 -8.01 -29.08 -1.26
CA LYS A 236 -8.69 -28.71 -0.02
C LYS A 236 -9.62 -27.50 -0.20
N MET A 237 -9.21 -26.50 -0.98
CA MET A 237 -9.98 -25.28 -1.27
C MET A 237 -11.11 -25.48 -2.27
N LYS A 238 -11.01 -26.44 -3.21
CA LYS A 238 -12.08 -26.81 -4.15
C LYS A 238 -13.41 -27.11 -3.44
N LYS A 239 -13.36 -27.68 -2.23
CA LYS A 239 -14.56 -27.97 -1.44
C LYS A 239 -15.17 -26.74 -0.75
N GLN A 240 -14.35 -25.72 -0.49
CA GLN A 240 -14.75 -24.52 0.24
C GLN A 240 -15.11 -23.34 -0.68
N TYR A 241 -14.54 -23.32 -1.89
CA TYR A 241 -14.62 -22.22 -2.85
C TYR A 241 -14.96 -22.70 -4.27
N ASP A 242 -15.88 -23.66 -4.38
CA ASP A 242 -16.34 -24.17 -5.68
C ASP A 242 -16.85 -23.00 -6.54
N GLY A 243 -16.32 -22.87 -7.76
CA GLY A 243 -16.60 -21.74 -8.66
C GLY A 243 -15.82 -20.43 -8.41
N TYR A 244 -14.92 -20.35 -7.42
CA TYR A 244 -14.12 -19.14 -7.16
C TYR A 244 -12.86 -19.01 -8.04
N PHE A 245 -12.31 -20.12 -8.54
CA PHE A 245 -11.12 -20.11 -9.41
C PHE A 245 -11.43 -20.59 -10.82
N SER A 246 -10.81 -19.95 -11.81
CA SER A 246 -10.95 -20.39 -13.20
C SER A 246 -10.38 -21.80 -13.36
N ASN A 247 -10.98 -22.57 -14.28
CA ASN A 247 -10.44 -23.88 -14.65
C ASN A 247 -9.17 -23.77 -15.50
N ASN A 248 -8.81 -22.55 -15.92
CA ASN A 248 -7.62 -22.29 -16.72
C ASN A 248 -6.42 -22.13 -15.80
N THR A 249 -5.52 -23.10 -15.84
CA THR A 249 -4.22 -22.99 -15.21
C THR A 249 -3.21 -22.36 -16.18
N VAL A 250 -2.45 -21.39 -15.71
CA VAL A 250 -1.30 -20.84 -16.41
C VAL A 250 -0.01 -21.33 -15.75
N LYS A 251 0.93 -21.78 -16.58
CA LYS A 251 2.28 -22.16 -16.15
C LYS A 251 3.24 -21.02 -16.38
N GLN A 252 4.05 -20.71 -15.39
CA GLN A 252 5.12 -19.73 -15.52
C GLN A 252 6.32 -20.12 -14.66
N ASN A 253 7.49 -19.67 -15.07
CA ASN A 253 8.70 -19.84 -14.29
C ASN A 253 8.63 -18.94 -13.05
N SER A 254 8.82 -19.57 -11.90
CA SER A 254 9.08 -18.89 -10.64
C SER A 254 10.54 -18.51 -10.51
N VAL A 255 10.75 -17.37 -9.88
CA VAL A 255 12.05 -16.88 -9.42
C VAL A 255 11.94 -16.59 -7.94
N THR A 256 13.07 -16.33 -7.31
CA THR A 256 13.17 -15.99 -5.90
C THR A 256 13.31 -14.49 -5.72
N LEU A 257 13.01 -13.99 -4.51
CA LEU A 257 13.25 -12.58 -4.18
C LEU A 257 14.76 -12.25 -4.25
N ASP A 258 15.63 -13.23 -3.97
CA ASP A 258 17.09 -13.11 -4.12
C ASP A 258 17.52 -12.87 -5.58
N ASP A 259 16.81 -13.41 -6.58
CA ASP A 259 17.13 -13.17 -7.99
C ASP A 259 16.99 -11.72 -8.42
N LEU A 260 16.17 -10.94 -7.71
CA LEU A 260 16.02 -9.51 -7.97
C LEU A 260 17.35 -8.78 -7.80
N LEU A 261 18.27 -9.28 -6.97
CA LEU A 261 19.62 -8.73 -6.76
C LEU A 261 20.48 -8.74 -8.02
N ASN A 262 20.10 -9.52 -9.04
CA ASN A 262 20.79 -9.59 -10.33
C ASN A 262 20.32 -8.54 -11.33
N LEU A 263 19.25 -7.78 -11.02
CA LEU A 263 18.73 -6.75 -11.91
C LEU A 263 19.60 -5.49 -11.87
N PRO A 264 19.96 -4.89 -13.02
CA PRO A 264 20.73 -3.65 -13.02
C PRO A 264 20.07 -2.50 -12.24
N GLN A 265 18.74 -2.47 -12.19
CA GLN A 265 17.99 -1.42 -11.49
C GLN A 265 18.12 -1.55 -9.97
N ILE A 266 18.17 -2.77 -9.41
CA ILE A 266 18.28 -2.99 -7.97
C ILE A 266 19.61 -2.45 -7.42
N HIS A 267 20.67 -2.39 -8.24
CA HIS A 267 21.98 -1.90 -7.80
C HIS A 267 21.97 -0.40 -7.51
N LYS A 268 20.95 0.31 -7.99
CA LYS A 268 20.69 1.72 -7.67
C LYS A 268 19.89 1.86 -6.37
N PHE A 269 19.24 0.80 -5.91
CA PHE A 269 18.39 0.82 -4.73
C PHE A 269 19.23 0.50 -3.51
N LYS A 270 19.60 1.53 -2.74
CA LYS A 270 20.27 1.33 -1.44
C LYS A 270 19.31 0.93 -0.34
N LYS A 271 18.06 1.40 -0.47
CA LYS A 271 17.00 1.28 0.53
C LYS A 271 15.68 1.05 -0.18
N VAL A 272 14.87 0.12 0.32
CA VAL A 272 13.62 -0.29 -0.32
C VAL A 272 12.47 -0.34 0.65
N PHE A 273 11.30 0.08 0.19
CA PHE A 273 10.03 -0.22 0.84
C PHE A 273 9.32 -1.27 -0.01
N VAL A 274 8.73 -2.28 0.62
CA VAL A 274 8.12 -3.40 -0.10
C VAL A 274 6.60 -3.40 0.13
N LYS A 275 5.81 -3.50 -0.94
CA LYS A 275 4.43 -4.02 -0.86
C LYS A 275 4.48 -5.46 -1.34
N LEU A 276 3.94 -6.38 -0.54
CA LEU A 276 3.93 -7.80 -0.81
C LEU A 276 2.50 -8.32 -0.71
N ASP A 277 1.91 -8.59 -1.86
CA ASP A 277 0.51 -8.97 -2.00
C ASP A 277 0.37 -10.03 -3.09
N VAL A 278 0.56 -11.29 -2.70
CA VAL A 278 0.60 -12.42 -3.65
C VAL A 278 -0.43 -13.48 -3.26
N GLU A 279 -1.54 -13.02 -2.68
CA GLU A 279 -2.77 -13.77 -2.48
C GLU A 279 -2.58 -15.09 -1.70
N GLY A 280 -1.76 -15.04 -0.64
CA GLY A 280 -1.48 -16.17 0.26
C GLY A 280 -0.12 -16.85 0.06
N HIS A 281 0.65 -16.44 -0.95
CA HIS A 281 1.99 -16.99 -1.26
C HIS A 281 3.16 -16.21 -0.61
N GLU A 282 2.85 -15.24 0.27
CA GLU A 282 3.79 -14.27 0.84
C GLU A 282 4.94 -14.97 1.59
N HIS A 283 4.59 -15.99 2.38
CA HIS A 283 5.55 -16.79 3.15
C HIS A 283 6.62 -17.45 2.27
N ARG A 284 6.28 -17.90 1.05
CA ARG A 284 7.22 -18.50 0.11
C ARG A 284 8.12 -17.44 -0.52
N VAL A 285 7.56 -16.28 -0.88
CA VAL A 285 8.35 -15.13 -1.37
C VAL A 285 9.40 -14.70 -0.34
N LEU A 286 9.03 -14.60 0.94
CA LEU A 286 9.98 -14.27 2.01
C LEU A 286 11.09 -15.32 2.14
N LEU A 287 10.74 -16.62 2.13
CA LEU A 287 11.72 -17.70 2.25
C LEU A 287 12.75 -17.71 1.12
N GLY A 288 12.36 -17.26 -0.08
CA GLY A 288 13.26 -17.05 -1.23
C GLY A 288 14.05 -15.74 -1.20
N GLY A 289 14.01 -14.97 -0.11
CA GLY A 289 14.58 -13.62 -0.02
C GLY A 289 15.71 -13.45 0.99
N LYS A 290 16.36 -14.51 1.45
CA LYS A 290 17.33 -14.38 2.55
C LYS A 290 18.53 -13.51 2.18
N GLU A 291 19.08 -13.63 0.98
CA GLU A 291 20.18 -12.76 0.55
C GLU A 291 19.71 -11.33 0.24
N PHE A 292 18.47 -11.16 -0.21
CA PHE A 292 17.84 -9.87 -0.42
C PHE A 292 17.81 -9.05 0.88
N PHE A 293 17.32 -9.62 1.97
CA PHE A 293 17.27 -8.93 3.27
C PHE A 293 18.66 -8.71 3.90
N LYS A 294 19.66 -9.54 3.57
CA LYS A 294 21.07 -9.32 3.96
C LYS A 294 21.69 -8.12 3.24
N ARG A 295 21.41 -7.97 1.94
CA ARG A 295 22.11 -7.05 1.06
C ARG A 295 21.43 -5.70 0.90
N LEU A 296 20.11 -5.65 1.02
CA LEU A 296 19.34 -4.42 0.90
C LEU A 296 18.85 -3.95 2.27
N ASP A 297 18.81 -2.62 2.43
CA ASP A 297 18.15 -2.01 3.56
C ASP A 297 16.63 -1.98 3.33
N VAL A 298 15.95 -3.04 3.77
CA VAL A 298 14.48 -3.13 3.75
C VAL A 298 13.92 -2.21 4.84
N HIS A 299 13.38 -1.07 4.43
CA HIS A 299 12.89 -0.02 5.33
C HIS A 299 11.57 -0.37 6.00
N GLY A 300 10.72 -1.09 5.28
CA GLY A 300 9.42 -1.53 5.74
C GLY A 300 8.76 -2.42 4.70
N ILE A 301 7.80 -3.21 5.15
CA ILE A 301 7.00 -4.10 4.30
C ILE A 301 5.53 -3.90 4.66
N ILE A 302 4.68 -3.64 3.68
CA ILE A 302 3.23 -3.82 3.85
C ILE A 302 2.85 -5.13 3.18
N MET A 303 2.16 -5.98 3.91
CA MET A 303 1.86 -7.35 3.50
C MET A 303 0.39 -7.68 3.69
N GLU A 304 -0.22 -8.33 2.71
CA GLU A 304 -1.54 -8.91 2.89
C GLU A 304 -1.46 -10.06 3.91
N TRP A 305 -2.28 -9.97 4.95
CA TRP A 305 -2.31 -10.87 6.09
C TRP A 305 -3.59 -11.72 6.14
N ALA A 306 -4.66 -11.30 5.48
CA ALA A 306 -5.96 -11.98 5.52
C ALA A 306 -5.88 -13.47 5.17
N TRP A 307 -5.02 -13.83 4.21
CA TRP A 307 -4.81 -15.23 3.79
C TRP A 307 -4.04 -16.09 4.79
N HIS A 308 -3.42 -15.51 5.81
CA HIS A 308 -2.58 -16.23 6.78
C HIS A 308 -3.25 -16.46 8.13
N VAL A 309 -4.38 -15.80 8.41
CA VAL A 309 -5.13 -15.96 9.66
C VAL A 309 -5.41 -17.44 9.93
N LYS A 310 -4.99 -17.94 11.10
CA LYS A 310 -5.12 -19.34 11.52
C LYS A 310 -4.47 -20.38 10.59
N ARG A 311 -3.45 -20.00 9.81
CA ARG A 311 -2.70 -20.91 8.93
C ARG A 311 -1.24 -21.03 9.36
N GLN A 312 -0.61 -22.15 9.03
CA GLN A 312 0.81 -22.38 9.29
C GLN A 312 1.72 -21.31 8.64
N SER A 313 1.29 -20.75 7.51
CA SER A 313 2.02 -19.66 6.84
C SER A 313 2.16 -18.41 7.72
N ALA A 314 1.22 -18.12 8.63
CA ALA A 314 1.38 -17.03 9.60
C ALA A 314 2.57 -17.25 10.52
N ASP A 315 2.79 -18.48 11.01
CA ASP A 315 3.91 -18.78 11.90
C ASP A 315 5.25 -18.70 11.17
N ILE A 316 5.29 -19.13 9.90
CA ILE A 316 6.46 -18.98 9.02
C ILE A 316 6.79 -17.50 8.84
N ILE A 317 5.81 -16.66 8.49
CA ILE A 317 6.03 -15.22 8.31
C ILE A 317 6.49 -14.58 9.61
N LYS A 318 5.81 -14.80 10.73
CA LYS A 318 6.20 -14.24 12.03
C LYS A 318 7.63 -14.64 12.42
N SER A 319 7.99 -15.92 12.22
CA SER A 319 9.34 -16.41 12.50
C SER A 319 10.37 -15.71 11.63
N PHE A 320 10.13 -15.62 10.32
CA PHE A 320 11.02 -14.93 9.39
C PHE A 320 11.17 -13.45 9.77
N MET A 321 10.07 -12.73 9.95
CA MET A 321 10.11 -11.30 10.30
C MET A 321 10.83 -11.06 11.64
N THR A 322 10.65 -11.95 12.62
CA THR A 322 11.36 -11.88 13.91
C THR A 322 12.87 -12.11 13.74
N GLU A 323 13.28 -13.10 12.93
CA GLU A 323 14.68 -13.37 12.59
C GLU A 323 15.36 -12.11 12.00
N TRP A 324 14.65 -11.39 11.14
CA TRP A 324 15.11 -10.15 10.52
C TRP A 324 14.88 -8.89 11.36
N LYS A 325 14.47 -9.05 12.62
CA LYS A 325 14.24 -7.95 13.57
C LYS A 325 13.18 -6.96 13.08
N PHE A 326 12.09 -7.46 12.53
CA PHE A 326 10.89 -6.68 12.20
C PHE A 326 9.81 -6.86 13.27
N LYS A 327 8.94 -5.85 13.37
CA LYS A 327 7.81 -5.82 14.28
C LYS A 327 6.53 -5.45 13.53
N PRO A 328 5.39 -6.09 13.83
CA PRO A 328 4.13 -5.84 13.13
C PRO A 328 3.39 -4.63 13.70
N PHE A 329 2.78 -3.85 12.82
CA PHE A 329 2.01 -2.66 13.11
C PHE A 329 0.74 -2.61 12.25
N LYS A 330 -0.29 -1.96 12.78
CA LYS A 330 -1.45 -1.59 11.98
C LYS A 330 -1.11 -0.41 11.09
N ILE A 331 -1.51 -0.47 9.81
CA ILE A 331 -1.38 0.66 8.89
C ILE A 331 -2.23 1.83 9.37
N SER A 332 -1.59 2.98 9.50
CA SER A 332 -2.19 4.22 9.96
C SER A 332 -1.37 5.39 9.43
N GLU A 333 -2.05 6.50 9.15
CA GLU A 333 -1.43 7.72 8.61
C GLU A 333 -0.65 8.48 9.69
N THR A 334 -1.06 8.39 10.95
CA THR A 334 -0.57 9.28 12.02
C THR A 334 0.03 8.57 13.22
N ASN A 335 -0.39 7.33 13.50
CA ASN A 335 0.05 6.59 14.68
C ASN A 335 0.25 5.11 14.38
N GLU A 336 1.46 4.61 14.59
CA GLU A 336 1.77 3.18 14.51
C GLU A 336 1.21 2.47 15.74
N PHE A 337 0.27 1.56 15.52
CA PHE A 337 -0.26 0.71 16.58
C PHE A 337 0.44 -0.65 16.50
N ASP A 338 1.28 -0.93 17.50
CA ASP A 338 2.02 -2.17 17.64
C ASP A 338 1.09 -3.37 17.83
N LEU A 339 1.19 -4.34 16.93
CA LEU A 339 0.34 -5.53 16.92
C LEU A 339 0.94 -6.69 17.72
N SER A 340 2.15 -6.55 18.26
CA SER A 340 2.89 -7.65 18.93
C SER A 340 2.19 -8.17 20.19
N ALA A 341 1.39 -7.33 20.84
CA ALA A 341 0.59 -7.72 22.01
C ALA A 341 -0.77 -8.34 21.64
N ILE A 342 -1.14 -8.34 20.36
CA ILE A 342 -2.41 -8.86 19.85
C ILE A 342 -2.15 -10.21 19.18
N HIS A 343 -3.04 -11.19 19.42
CA HIS A 343 -2.97 -12.47 18.74
C HIS A 343 -3.09 -12.29 17.23
N SER A 344 -2.24 -12.97 16.45
CA SER A 344 -2.11 -12.71 15.00
C SER A 344 -3.37 -13.02 14.19
N ASP A 345 -4.31 -13.78 14.76
CA ASP A 345 -5.63 -14.03 14.14
C ASP A 345 -6.57 -12.81 14.19
N GLN A 346 -6.23 -11.79 14.97
CA GLN A 346 -7.01 -10.56 15.13
C GLN A 346 -6.35 -9.36 14.43
N TRP A 347 -5.25 -9.59 13.72
CA TRP A 347 -4.58 -8.54 12.95
C TRP A 347 -5.46 -8.11 11.77
N PRO A 348 -5.30 -6.85 11.30
CA PRO A 348 -6.01 -6.34 10.12
C PRO A 348 -5.67 -7.11 8.83
N GLN A 349 -6.42 -6.83 7.76
CA GLN A 349 -6.16 -7.41 6.43
C GLN A 349 -4.74 -7.14 5.94
N ASP A 350 -4.23 -5.91 6.11
CA ASP A 350 -2.83 -5.59 5.79
C ASP A 350 -2.04 -5.27 7.06
N VAL A 351 -0.83 -5.82 7.13
CA VAL A 351 0.10 -5.58 8.24
C VAL A 351 1.33 -4.83 7.74
N LEU A 352 1.68 -3.76 8.45
CA LEU A 352 2.93 -3.04 8.25
C LEU A 352 4.00 -3.65 9.15
N TRP A 353 5.10 -4.10 8.56
CA TRP A 353 6.28 -4.57 9.26
C TRP A 353 7.38 -3.53 9.19
N LEU A 354 7.84 -3.06 10.35
CA LEU A 354 8.96 -2.11 10.45
C LEU A 354 10.13 -2.76 11.19
N PRO A 355 11.37 -2.54 10.73
CA PRO A 355 12.54 -3.10 11.41
C PRO A 355 12.81 -2.31 12.69
N LEU A 356 13.24 -3.01 13.75
CA LEU A 356 13.47 -2.44 15.08
C LEU A 356 14.45 -1.26 15.06
N LYS A 357 15.38 -1.22 14.10
CA LYS A 357 16.35 -0.12 13.95
C LYS A 357 15.74 1.25 13.58
N TYR A 358 14.50 1.28 13.08
CA TYR A 358 13.80 2.54 12.78
C TYR A 358 12.81 2.95 13.87
N LEU A 359 12.54 2.09 14.85
CA LEU A 359 11.66 2.41 15.96
C LEU A 359 12.44 3.22 17.01
N LYS A 360 12.00 4.45 17.26
CA LYS A 360 12.49 5.25 18.37
C LYS A 360 11.70 4.85 19.61
N PHE A 361 12.35 4.17 20.55
CA PHE A 361 11.78 3.82 21.85
C PHE A 361 11.86 4.99 22.82
#